data_AF-A0A2G4JBG6-F1
#
_entry.id   AF-A0A2G4JBG6-F1
#
_cell.length_a   1.000
_cell.length_b   1.000
_cell.length_c   1.000
_cell.angle_alpha   90.00
_cell.angle_beta   90.00
_cell.angle_gamma   90.00
#
_symmetry.space_group_name_H-M   'P 1'
#
loop_
_entity.id
_entity.type
_entity.pdbx_description
1 polymer ?
#
loop_
_entity_poly.entity_id
_entity_poly.type
_entity_poly.pdbx_seq_one_letter_code
_entity_poly.pdbx_strand_id
1 'polypeptide(L)'
;MTRIAKFEWTITGLKINLPPEDEIDDDEDYGKISDASELLLAASAASGPAERKRLKQAAWQALQPLQLDVNYFTGGLFKKQGLSLGRNTGVVEVALTEDNTEWAMDGDENGLTLSVTVRFEMPSTRDLSGQVYQDWLSEHGWEWIGLAFVGDLYEGDNGTDIVFSCD
;
A
#
# COMPACT_ATOMS: atom_id res chain seq x y z
N MET A 1 -23.93 15.25 -7.89
CA MET A 1 -23.54 14.79 -6.54
C MET A 1 -23.07 13.36 -6.69
N THR A 2 -21.90 13.07 -6.13
CA THR A 2 -21.22 11.80 -6.34
C THR A 2 -21.39 10.87 -5.16
N ARG A 3 -21.28 9.58 -5.45
CA ARG A 3 -21.31 8.51 -4.44
C ARG A 3 -20.05 7.66 -4.46
N ILE A 4 -19.00 8.18 -5.09
CA ILE A 4 -17.69 7.56 -5.14
C ILE A 4 -16.71 8.58 -4.58
N ALA A 5 -16.04 8.19 -3.51
CA ALA A 5 -14.88 8.88 -2.99
C ALA A 5 -13.65 8.37 -3.71
N LYS A 6 -12.80 9.28 -4.18
CA LYS A 6 -11.49 8.94 -4.76
C LYS A 6 -10.42 9.38 -3.77
N PHE A 7 -9.47 8.49 -3.55
CA PHE A 7 -8.34 8.70 -2.66
C PHE A 7 -7.03 8.55 -3.42
N GLU A 8 -6.10 9.44 -3.11
CA GLU A 8 -4.68 9.28 -3.42
C GLU A 8 -3.95 9.28 -2.09
N TRP A 9 -3.22 8.21 -1.80
CA TRP A 9 -2.52 8.04 -0.54
C TRP A 9 -1.05 7.76 -0.76
N THR A 10 -0.20 8.63 -0.23
CA THR A 10 1.24 8.43 -0.17
C THR A 10 1.65 7.82 1.18
N ILE A 11 2.25 6.64 1.10
CA ILE A 11 2.90 5.92 2.20
C ILE A 11 4.41 6.04 1.96
N THR A 12 5.14 6.62 2.91
CA THR A 12 6.58 6.82 2.75
C THR A 12 7.36 5.99 3.75
N GLY A 13 8.42 5.33 3.28
CA GLY A 13 9.35 4.63 4.16
C GLY A 13 8.80 3.34 4.79
N LEU A 14 7.85 2.69 4.10
CA LEU A 14 7.35 1.36 4.46
C LEU A 14 8.51 0.37 4.44
N LYS A 15 8.88 -0.15 5.61
CA LYS A 15 9.92 -1.16 5.75
C LYS A 15 9.32 -2.55 5.67
N ILE A 16 9.90 -3.39 4.83
CA ILE A 16 9.57 -4.80 4.68
C ILE A 16 10.86 -5.55 4.99
N ASN A 17 10.96 -6.12 6.19
CA ASN A 17 12.12 -6.87 6.60
C ASN A 17 12.05 -8.29 6.02
N LEU A 18 13.19 -8.84 5.63
CA LEU A 18 13.29 -10.27 5.37
C LEU A 18 13.27 -11.01 6.72
N PRO A 19 12.39 -12.02 6.90
CA PRO A 19 12.45 -12.88 8.07
C PRO A 19 13.81 -13.61 8.14
N PRO A 20 14.23 -14.05 9.32
CA PRO A 20 15.41 -14.91 9.49
C PRO A 20 15.35 -16.15 8.58
N GLU A 21 16.49 -16.62 8.07
CA GLU A 21 16.57 -17.77 7.15
C GLU A 21 15.90 -19.05 7.70
N ASP A 22 15.78 -19.18 9.01
CA ASP A 22 15.18 -20.30 9.73
C ASP A 22 13.66 -20.20 9.91
N GLU A 23 13.05 -19.07 9.54
CA GLU A 23 11.60 -18.81 9.56
C GLU A 23 11.01 -18.67 8.15
N ILE A 24 11.77 -19.03 7.11
CA ILE A 24 11.28 -19.09 5.73
C ILE A 24 10.31 -20.28 5.62
N ASP A 25 9.03 -20.04 5.92
CA ASP A 25 7.95 -20.87 5.38
C ASP A 25 7.93 -20.70 3.84
N ASP A 26 7.41 -21.69 3.09
CA ASP A 26 7.23 -21.63 1.62
C ASP A 26 6.19 -20.55 1.21
N ASP A 27 6.43 -19.30 1.60
CA ASP A 27 5.61 -18.14 1.32
C ASP A 27 6.01 -17.57 -0.05
N GLU A 28 5.09 -17.63 -0.99
CA GLU A 28 5.26 -17.08 -2.34
C GLU A 28 5.64 -15.59 -2.30
N ASP A 29 5.19 -14.86 -1.28
CA ASP A 29 5.47 -13.43 -1.14
C ASP A 29 6.86 -13.16 -0.55
N TYR A 30 7.43 -14.09 0.23
CA TYR A 30 8.83 -14.04 0.65
C TYR A 30 9.76 -14.08 -0.58
N GLY A 31 9.51 -15.01 -1.52
CA GLY A 31 10.30 -15.12 -2.75
C GLY A 31 10.31 -13.81 -3.54
N LYS A 32 9.15 -13.13 -3.64
CA LYS A 32 9.03 -11.83 -4.32
C LYS A 32 9.85 -10.72 -3.65
N ILE A 33 9.82 -10.63 -2.31
CA ILE A 33 10.57 -9.63 -1.54
C ILE A 33 12.08 -9.87 -1.67
N SER A 34 12.50 -11.13 -1.61
CA SER A 34 13.91 -11.52 -1.72
C SER A 34 14.46 -11.20 -3.12
N ASP A 35 13.76 -11.64 -4.17
CA ASP A 35 14.11 -11.34 -5.57
C ASP A 35 14.20 -9.82 -5.82
N ALA A 36 13.23 -9.06 -5.31
CA ALA A 36 13.24 -7.61 -5.43
C ALA A 36 14.42 -6.96 -4.68
N SER A 37 14.78 -7.45 -3.49
CA SER A 37 15.93 -6.98 -2.71
C SER A 37 17.24 -7.21 -3.46
N GLU A 38 17.44 -8.40 -4.02
CA GLU A 38 18.64 -8.72 -4.82
C GLU A 38 18.76 -7.82 -6.06
N LEU A 39 17.65 -7.58 -6.76
CA LEU A 39 17.62 -6.70 -7.93
C LEU A 39 17.96 -5.24 -7.57
N LEU A 40 17.55 -4.76 -6.39
CA LEU A 40 17.90 -3.42 -5.90
C LEU A 40 19.37 -3.32 -5.47
N LEU A 41 19.91 -4.36 -4.83
CA LEU A 41 21.35 -4.44 -4.52
C LEU A 41 22.19 -4.39 -5.80
N ALA A 42 21.80 -5.16 -6.82
CA ALA A 42 22.43 -5.13 -8.14
C ALA A 42 22.30 -3.74 -8.79
N ALA A 43 21.14 -3.07 -8.65
CA ALA A 43 20.96 -1.71 -9.15
C ALA A 43 21.89 -0.71 -8.45
N SER A 44 22.12 -0.86 -7.15
CA SER A 44 23.05 -0.02 -6.39
C SER A 44 24.51 -0.19 -6.86
N ALA A 45 24.90 -1.43 -7.19
CA ALA A 45 26.23 -1.74 -7.70
C ALA A 45 26.43 -1.37 -9.20
N ALA A 46 25.37 -1.17 -9.96
CA ALA A 46 25.45 -0.94 -11.40
C ALA A 46 26.03 0.44 -11.76
N SER A 47 27.04 0.45 -12.64
CA SER A 47 27.78 1.65 -13.01
C SER A 47 27.01 2.63 -13.90
N GLY A 48 26.03 2.14 -14.67
CA GLY A 48 25.31 2.92 -15.69
C GLY A 48 23.86 3.25 -15.32
N PRO A 49 23.38 4.49 -15.53
CA PRO A 49 22.02 4.89 -15.17
C PRO A 49 20.91 4.12 -15.92
N ALA A 50 21.17 3.67 -17.15
CA ALA A 50 20.21 2.85 -17.89
C ALA A 50 20.02 1.46 -17.26
N GLU A 51 21.11 0.84 -16.82
CA GLU A 51 21.07 -0.48 -16.17
C GLU A 51 20.43 -0.39 -14.78
N ARG A 52 20.74 0.68 -14.02
CA ARG A 52 20.06 0.96 -12.74
C ARG A 52 18.55 1.07 -12.91
N LYS A 53 18.10 1.80 -13.94
CA LYS A 53 16.65 1.94 -14.23
C LYS A 53 16.03 0.59 -14.58
N ARG A 54 16.68 -0.22 -15.40
CA ARG A 54 16.22 -1.56 -15.79
C ARG A 54 16.05 -2.47 -14.58
N LEU A 55 17.05 -2.52 -13.70
CA LEU A 55 17.03 -3.36 -12.50
C LEU A 55 15.99 -2.90 -11.49
N LYS A 56 15.83 -1.58 -11.27
CA LYS A 56 14.75 -1.05 -10.42
C LYS A 56 13.37 -1.43 -10.97
N GLN A 57 13.15 -1.36 -12.28
CA GLN A 57 11.88 -1.76 -12.88
C GLN A 57 11.63 -3.27 -12.77
N ALA A 58 12.67 -4.10 -12.92
CA ALA A 58 12.56 -5.54 -12.70
C ALA A 58 12.22 -5.87 -11.23
N ALA A 59 12.81 -5.15 -10.28
CA ALA A 59 12.49 -5.30 -8.85
C ALA A 59 11.02 -5.00 -8.57
N TRP A 60 10.47 -3.94 -9.17
CA TRP A 60 9.05 -3.62 -9.06
C TRP A 60 8.16 -4.71 -9.69
N GLN A 61 8.52 -5.23 -10.86
CA GLN A 61 7.78 -6.31 -11.50
C GLN A 61 7.79 -7.60 -10.69
N ALA A 62 8.89 -7.91 -9.99
CA ALA A 62 8.98 -9.07 -9.10
C ALA A 62 8.00 -8.96 -7.91
N LEU A 63 7.71 -7.74 -7.45
CA LEU A 63 6.72 -7.48 -6.39
C LEU A 63 5.28 -7.57 -6.87
N GLN A 64 5.00 -7.60 -8.18
CA GLN A 64 3.62 -7.57 -8.69
C GLN A 64 2.97 -8.96 -8.81
N PRO A 65 1.68 -9.12 -8.44
CA PRO A 65 0.81 -8.11 -7.84
C PRO A 65 1.07 -7.99 -6.33
N LEU A 66 1.33 -6.76 -5.87
CA LEU A 66 1.42 -6.47 -4.45
C LEU A 66 0.06 -6.00 -3.97
N GLN A 67 -0.52 -6.65 -2.96
CA GLN A 67 -1.84 -6.27 -2.45
C GLN A 67 -1.72 -5.38 -1.21
N LEU A 68 -2.39 -4.23 -1.26
CA LEU A 68 -2.55 -3.30 -0.15
C LEU A 68 -3.98 -3.39 0.40
N ASP A 69 -4.09 -3.61 1.70
CA ASP A 69 -5.35 -3.66 2.43
C ASP A 69 -5.53 -2.39 3.27
N VAL A 70 -6.34 -1.48 2.75
CA VAL A 70 -6.70 -0.24 3.44
C VAL A 70 -7.87 -0.51 4.37
N ASN A 71 -7.62 -0.48 5.68
CA ASN A 71 -8.67 -0.64 6.67
C ASN A 71 -9.26 0.72 7.02
N TYR A 72 -10.57 0.72 7.20
CA TYR A 72 -11.29 1.96 7.49
C TYR A 72 -12.49 1.71 8.36
N PHE A 73 -12.79 2.69 9.20
CA PHE A 73 -14.09 2.76 9.84
C PHE A 73 -15.12 3.18 8.79
N THR A 74 -16.27 2.53 8.74
CA THR A 74 -17.33 2.91 7.79
C THR A 74 -18.03 4.19 8.23
N GLY A 75 -18.22 4.38 9.56
CA GLY A 75 -18.94 5.48 10.20
C GLY A 75 -20.27 5.85 9.56
N GLY A 76 -20.91 4.88 8.90
CA GLY A 76 -22.12 5.10 8.10
C GLY A 76 -21.93 5.98 6.85
N LEU A 77 -20.73 6.50 6.56
CA LEU A 77 -20.44 7.29 5.36
C LEU A 77 -20.06 6.41 4.17
N PHE A 78 -19.19 5.42 4.40
CA PHE A 78 -18.72 4.50 3.38
C PHE A 78 -19.43 3.16 3.47
N LYS A 79 -19.70 2.52 2.32
CA LYS A 79 -20.18 1.15 2.30
C LYS A 79 -19.07 0.23 2.81
N LYS A 80 -19.44 -0.84 3.51
CA LYS A 80 -18.49 -1.89 3.89
C LYS A 80 -18.03 -2.64 2.64
N GLN A 81 -16.71 -2.79 2.49
CA GLN A 81 -16.03 -3.57 1.46
C GLN A 81 -15.12 -4.61 2.13
N GLY A 82 -14.80 -5.69 1.41
CA GLY A 82 -13.91 -6.75 1.88
C GLY A 82 -14.38 -7.54 3.10
N LEU A 83 -13.56 -8.51 3.51
CA LEU A 83 -13.73 -9.26 4.76
C LEU A 83 -13.09 -8.49 5.92
N SER A 84 -13.83 -7.57 6.53
CA SER A 84 -13.33 -6.85 7.70
C SER A 84 -13.64 -7.57 9.03
N LEU A 85 -12.70 -7.45 9.98
CA LEU A 85 -12.79 -8.06 11.33
C LEU A 85 -13.86 -7.43 12.23
N GLY A 86 -14.37 -6.25 11.88
CA GLY A 86 -15.27 -5.45 12.71
C GLY A 86 -16.65 -5.21 12.11
N ARG A 87 -17.63 -4.94 12.99
CA ARG A 87 -19.03 -4.66 12.60
C ARG A 87 -19.19 -3.36 11.79
N ASN A 88 -18.32 -2.37 12.05
CA ASN A 88 -18.35 -1.05 11.42
C ASN A 88 -17.07 -0.74 10.67
N THR A 89 -16.24 -1.73 10.33
CA THR A 89 -15.04 -1.52 9.54
C THR A 89 -15.21 -2.10 8.14
N GLY A 90 -14.42 -1.64 7.19
CA GLY A 90 -14.26 -2.22 5.87
C GLY A 90 -12.79 -2.34 5.50
N VAL A 91 -12.53 -3.12 4.45
CA VAL A 91 -11.21 -3.26 3.83
C VAL A 91 -11.35 -2.91 2.36
N VAL A 92 -10.49 -2.02 1.85
CA VAL A 92 -10.28 -1.84 0.42
C VAL A 92 -9.02 -2.60 0.05
N GLU A 93 -9.19 -3.64 -0.75
CA GLU A 93 -8.09 -4.43 -1.32
C GLU A 93 -7.65 -3.75 -2.62
N VAL A 94 -6.41 -3.30 -2.68
CA VAL A 94 -5.83 -2.60 -3.84
C VAL A 94 -4.64 -3.38 -4.33
N ALA A 95 -4.77 -3.98 -5.52
CA ALA A 95 -3.61 -4.50 -6.23
C ALA A 95 -2.79 -3.33 -6.79
N LEU A 96 -1.53 -3.24 -6.41
CA LEU A 96 -0.61 -2.22 -6.87
C LEU A 96 -0.13 -2.57 -8.28
N THR A 97 -0.43 -1.67 -9.22
CA THR A 97 -0.12 -1.76 -10.65
C THR A 97 0.60 -0.49 -11.11
N GLU A 98 1.23 -0.51 -12.28
CA GLU A 98 1.85 0.69 -12.84
C GLU A 98 0.82 1.81 -13.13
N ASP A 99 -0.47 1.47 -13.31
CA ASP A 99 -1.52 2.42 -13.67
C ASP A 99 -2.10 3.18 -12.47
N ASN A 100 -2.07 2.58 -11.27
CA ASN A 100 -2.67 3.15 -10.06
C ASN A 100 -1.64 3.48 -8.97
N THR A 101 -0.35 3.29 -9.25
CA THR A 101 0.71 3.36 -8.25
C THR A 101 1.92 4.14 -8.75
N GLU A 102 2.37 5.13 -7.97
CA GLU A 102 3.74 5.67 -8.08
C GLU A 102 4.59 5.03 -6.99
N TRP A 103 5.83 4.70 -7.29
CA TRP A 103 6.70 4.01 -6.34
C TRP A 103 8.13 4.54 -6.36
N ALA A 104 8.75 4.49 -5.19
CA ALA A 104 10.19 4.56 -5.02
C ALA A 104 10.60 3.45 -4.06
N MET A 105 11.57 2.64 -4.48
CA MET A 105 12.08 1.54 -3.66
C MET A 105 13.60 1.61 -3.61
N ASP A 106 14.09 1.39 -2.40
CA ASP A 106 15.47 1.06 -2.08
C ASP A 106 15.48 -0.22 -1.26
N GLY A 107 16.59 -0.95 -1.30
CA GLY A 107 16.71 -2.23 -0.63
C GLY A 107 18.16 -2.49 -0.22
N ASP A 108 18.30 -3.34 0.78
CA ASP A 108 19.57 -3.84 1.27
C ASP A 108 19.47 -5.36 1.57
N GLU A 109 20.50 -5.91 2.19
CA GLU A 109 20.55 -7.35 2.55
C GLU A 109 19.51 -7.76 3.60
N ASN A 110 18.87 -6.81 4.28
CA ASN A 110 17.88 -7.06 5.34
C ASN A 110 16.44 -6.82 4.86
N GLY A 111 16.24 -6.33 3.63
CA GLY A 111 14.92 -6.16 3.01
C GLY A 111 14.76 -4.86 2.22
N LEU A 112 13.53 -4.36 2.19
CA LEU A 112 13.11 -3.27 1.31
C LEU A 112 12.56 -2.08 2.08
N THR A 113 12.84 -0.88 1.60
CA THR A 113 12.10 0.33 1.94
C THR A 113 11.31 0.79 0.71
N LEU A 114 9.98 0.77 0.83
CA LEU A 114 9.05 1.19 -0.20
C LEU A 114 8.46 2.56 0.16
N SER A 115 8.39 3.44 -0.81
CA SER A 115 7.48 4.60 -0.80
C SER A 115 6.51 4.39 -1.94
N VAL A 116 5.22 4.45 -1.64
CA VAL A 116 4.16 4.12 -2.58
C VAL A 116 3.05 5.15 -2.50
N THR A 117 2.65 5.69 -3.64
CA THR A 117 1.43 6.49 -3.77
C THR A 117 0.41 5.64 -4.50
N VAL A 118 -0.67 5.28 -3.81
CA VAL A 118 -1.74 4.43 -4.33
C VAL A 118 -3.02 5.22 -4.53
N ARG A 119 -3.73 4.93 -5.62
CA ARG A 119 -5.04 5.52 -5.94
C ARG A 119 -6.12 4.47 -5.84
N PHE A 120 -7.18 4.77 -5.08
CA PHE A 120 -8.31 3.85 -4.90
C PHE A 120 -9.63 4.60 -4.73
N GLU A 121 -10.73 3.87 -4.95
CA GLU A 121 -12.09 4.41 -4.89
C GLU A 121 -12.93 3.68 -3.85
N MET A 122 -13.83 4.42 -3.20
CA MET A 122 -14.76 3.86 -2.23
C MET A 122 -16.19 4.37 -2.47
N PRO A 123 -17.18 3.47 -2.52
CA PRO A 123 -18.57 3.88 -2.62
C PRO A 123 -19.09 4.38 -1.28
N SER A 124 -19.80 5.51 -1.30
CA SER A 124 -20.50 6.05 -0.14
C SER A 124 -21.93 5.54 -0.04
N THR A 125 -22.48 5.62 1.17
CA THR A 125 -23.89 5.32 1.47
C THR A 125 -24.82 6.49 1.13
N ARG A 126 -24.27 7.71 1.07
CA ARG A 126 -24.96 8.98 0.84
C ARG A 126 -24.13 9.91 -0.04
N ASP A 127 -24.75 10.98 -0.52
CA ASP A 127 -24.08 11.95 -1.38
C ASP A 127 -22.88 12.59 -0.65
N LEU A 128 -21.73 12.63 -1.33
CA LEU A 128 -20.47 13.14 -0.78
C LEU A 128 -20.28 14.61 -1.10
N SER A 129 -19.71 15.32 -0.13
CA SER A 129 -19.10 16.63 -0.30
C SER A 129 -17.80 16.68 0.52
N GLY A 130 -16.91 17.63 0.19
CA GLY A 130 -15.69 17.85 0.97
C GLY A 130 -15.98 18.04 2.46
N GLN A 131 -17.02 18.80 2.82
CA GLN A 131 -17.40 19.02 4.21
C GLN A 131 -17.86 17.73 4.91
N VAL A 132 -18.72 16.92 4.25
CA VAL A 132 -19.21 15.65 4.82
C VAL A 132 -18.06 14.67 5.09
N TYR A 133 -17.06 14.65 4.20
CA TYR A 133 -15.86 13.85 4.41
C TYR A 133 -15.00 14.39 5.56
N GLN A 134 -14.77 15.71 5.63
CA GLN A 134 -13.97 16.32 6.70
C GLN A 134 -14.61 16.12 8.09
N ASP A 135 -15.93 16.25 8.19
CA ASP A 135 -16.65 15.98 9.44
C ASP A 135 -16.44 14.52 9.88
N TRP A 136 -16.64 13.57 8.95
CA TRP A 136 -16.43 12.14 9.19
C TRP A 136 -14.98 11.82 9.56
N LEU A 137 -13.99 12.40 8.87
CA LEU A 137 -12.57 12.20 9.13
C LEU A 137 -12.19 12.72 10.52
N SER A 138 -12.75 13.86 10.94
CA SER A 138 -12.47 14.45 12.25
C SER A 138 -13.03 13.63 13.43
N GLU A 139 -14.12 12.91 13.20
CA GLU A 139 -14.78 12.09 14.23
C GLU A 139 -14.20 10.67 14.33
N HIS A 140 -13.72 10.11 13.22
CA HIS A 140 -13.38 8.69 13.15
C HIS A 140 -11.92 8.42 12.76
N GLY A 141 -11.30 9.31 11.97
CA GLY A 141 -9.96 9.06 11.44
C GLY A 141 -9.87 7.83 10.53
N TRP A 142 -8.64 7.49 10.18
CA TRP A 142 -8.32 6.19 9.58
C TRP A 142 -7.78 5.27 10.66
N GLU A 143 -8.40 4.10 10.80
CA GLU A 143 -7.94 3.06 11.70
C GLU A 143 -7.25 1.99 10.84
N TRP A 144 -5.92 2.04 10.82
CA TRP A 144 -5.02 1.00 10.31
C TRP A 144 -4.88 0.87 8.76
N ILE A 145 -3.64 0.64 8.32
CA ILE A 145 -3.25 0.36 6.92
C ILE A 145 -2.32 -0.83 6.98
N GLY A 146 -2.51 -1.82 6.12
CA GLY A 146 -1.59 -2.95 6.02
C GLY A 146 -1.37 -3.34 4.57
N LEU A 147 -0.19 -3.84 4.25
CA LEU A 147 -0.02 -4.64 3.04
C LEU A 147 -0.43 -6.09 3.37
N ALA A 148 -1.25 -6.70 2.52
CA ALA A 148 -1.84 -8.01 2.81
C ALA A 148 -0.79 -9.12 3.02
N PHE A 149 0.34 -9.04 2.32
CA PHE A 149 1.46 -10.00 2.41
C PHE A 149 2.45 -9.70 3.56
N VAL A 150 2.29 -8.58 4.27
CA VAL A 150 3.23 -8.13 5.33
C VAL A 150 2.56 -8.22 6.71
N GLY A 151 1.56 -9.09 6.85
CA GLY A 151 0.65 -9.17 8.00
C GLY A 151 1.35 -9.14 9.38
N ASP A 152 2.56 -9.69 9.47
CA ASP A 152 3.39 -9.69 10.69
C ASP A 152 4.72 -8.93 10.57
N LEU A 153 5.13 -8.53 9.36
CA LEU A 153 6.45 -7.93 9.07
C LEU A 153 6.41 -6.40 9.00
N TYR A 154 5.23 -5.79 9.17
CA TYR A 154 5.00 -4.36 9.02
C TYR A 154 4.77 -3.69 10.38
N GLU A 155 5.70 -2.82 10.79
CA GLU A 155 5.42 -1.81 11.80
C GLU A 155 4.62 -0.68 11.14
N GLY A 156 3.32 -0.62 11.44
CA GLY A 156 2.35 0.27 10.78
C GLY A 156 2.78 1.72 10.59
N ASP A 157 2.39 2.31 9.45
CA ASP A 157 2.37 3.75 9.21
C ASP A 157 0.94 4.26 9.42
N ASN A 158 0.80 5.42 10.06
CA ASN A 158 -0.50 6.10 10.20
C ASN A 158 -0.89 6.87 8.93
N GLY A 159 -0.12 6.70 7.85
CA GLY A 159 -0.35 7.35 6.57
C GLY A 159 0.20 8.77 6.60
N THR A 160 1.27 9.01 5.85
CA THR A 160 1.95 10.30 5.85
C THR A 160 1.11 11.39 5.16
N ASP A 161 0.43 11.09 4.04
CA ASP A 161 -0.45 12.06 3.34
C ASP A 161 -1.60 11.40 2.55
N ILE A 162 -2.86 11.70 2.88
CA ILE A 162 -4.07 11.26 2.13
C ILE A 162 -4.78 12.46 1.50
N VAL A 163 -5.01 12.40 0.19
CA VAL A 163 -5.80 13.38 -0.57
C VAL A 163 -7.14 12.76 -0.96
N PHE A 164 -8.23 13.48 -0.65
CA PHE A 164 -9.60 13.10 -1.00
C PHE A 164 -10.16 13.98 -2.11
N SER A 165 -10.87 13.38 -3.06
CA SER A 165 -11.70 14.09 -4.03
C SER A 165 -13.04 13.40 -4.26
N CYS A 166 -14.05 14.19 -4.59
CA CYS A 166 -15.39 13.72 -4.91
C CYS A 166 -15.98 14.59 -6.04
N ASP A 167 -15.88 14.10 -7.28
CA ASP A 167 -16.49 14.72 -8.48
C ASP A 167 -17.96 14.30 -8.63
#